data_AF-A0A494VZ24-F1
#
_entry.id   AF-A0A494VZ24-F1
#
_cell.length_a   1.000
_cell.length_b   1.000
_cell.length_c   1.000
_cell.angle_alpha   90.00
_cell.angle_beta   90.00
_cell.angle_gamma   90.00
#
_symmetry.space_group_name_H-M   'P 1'
#
loop_
_entity.id
_entity.type
_entity.pdbx_description
1 polymer ?
#
loop_
_entity_poly.entity_id
_entity_poly.type
_entity_poly.pdbx_seq_one_letter_code
_entity_poly.pdbx_strand_id
1 'polypeptide(L)'
;MIKISQKLKSELWWLIISVDYDYSRITIAEHDLNDELLTLWLEDKQDFKNSIDECLQLDIRTRDFARIIKAENLNSYEGTKVHPTKNFAYKARIEIDTPLQWYRSDASPVEQQWAREALLKAMLTQLVETGAAEDYNY
;
A
#
# COMPACT_ATOMS: atom_id res chain seq x y z
N MET A 1 -10.33 0.54 -5.27
CA MET A 1 -10.01 1.97 -5.35
C MET A 1 -10.03 2.57 -3.95
N ILE A 2 -8.90 3.13 -3.52
CA ILE A 2 -8.75 3.77 -2.22
C ILE A 2 -9.38 5.16 -2.32
N LYS A 3 -10.20 5.55 -1.35
CA LYS A 3 -10.79 6.89 -1.33
C LYS A 3 -9.76 7.88 -0.81
N ILE A 4 -9.33 8.80 -1.66
CA ILE A 4 -8.35 9.84 -1.37
C ILE A 4 -9.07 11.20 -1.49
N SER A 5 -8.88 12.10 -0.53
CA SER A 5 -9.45 13.45 -0.60
C SER A 5 -8.79 14.25 -1.73
N GLN A 6 -9.49 15.25 -2.28
CA GLN A 6 -8.92 16.08 -3.35
C GLN A 6 -7.65 16.82 -2.89
N LYS A 7 -7.64 17.30 -1.65
CA LYS A 7 -6.46 17.94 -1.04
C LYS A 7 -5.24 17.01 -1.09
N LEU A 8 -5.41 15.77 -0.60
CA LEU A 8 -4.34 14.78 -0.56
C LEU A 8 -3.90 14.34 -1.96
N LYS A 9 -4.82 14.26 -2.92
CA LYS A 9 -4.45 14.05 -4.34
C LYS A 9 -3.55 15.16 -4.86
N SER A 10 -3.87 16.42 -4.57
CA SER A 10 -3.04 17.56 -4.98
C SER A 10 -1.66 17.53 -4.32
N GLU A 11 -1.57 17.19 -3.04
CA GLU A 11 -0.30 17.05 -2.33
C GLU A 11 0.56 15.92 -2.88
N LEU A 12 -0.03 14.75 -3.18
CA LEU A 12 0.65 13.65 -3.85
C LEU A 12 1.12 14.03 -5.26
N TRP A 13 0.32 14.79 -6.01
CA TRP A 13 0.75 15.31 -7.31
C TRP A 13 1.94 16.25 -7.21
N TRP A 14 1.97 17.14 -6.22
CA TRP A 14 3.13 17.98 -5.97
C TRP A 14 4.38 17.18 -5.64
N LEU A 15 4.24 16.11 -4.84
CA LEU A 15 5.34 15.20 -4.56
C LEU A 15 5.83 14.48 -5.82
N ILE A 16 4.93 14.02 -6.69
CA ILE A 16 5.30 13.39 -7.97
C ILE A 16 6.06 14.37 -8.87
N ILE A 17 5.61 15.63 -8.94
CA ILE A 17 6.29 16.67 -9.72
C ILE A 17 7.66 17.00 -9.10
N SER A 18 7.77 17.09 -7.78
CA SER A 18 9.04 17.42 -7.12
C SER A 18 10.12 16.34 -7.31
N VAL A 19 9.71 15.08 -7.46
CA VAL A 19 10.62 13.97 -7.79
C VAL A 19 10.86 13.81 -9.29
N ASP A 20 10.41 14.75 -10.13
CA ASP A 20 10.53 14.71 -11.59
C ASP A 20 9.94 13.42 -12.20
N TYR A 21 8.78 12.99 -11.68
CA TYR A 21 8.08 11.77 -12.10
C TYR A 21 8.87 10.46 -11.90
N ASP A 22 10.04 10.50 -11.25
CA ASP A 22 10.77 9.31 -10.83
C ASP A 22 10.19 8.80 -9.51
N TYR A 23 9.14 7.97 -9.62
CA TYR A 23 8.47 7.37 -8.47
C TYR A 23 9.39 6.54 -7.56
N SER A 24 10.55 6.09 -8.05
CA SER A 24 11.50 5.33 -7.24
C SER A 24 12.18 6.18 -6.16
N ARG A 25 12.12 7.51 -6.30
CA ARG A 25 12.58 8.50 -5.31
C ARG A 25 11.59 8.73 -4.18
N ILE A 26 10.30 8.45 -4.38
CA ILE A 26 9.32 8.56 -3.29
C ILE A 26 9.55 7.41 -2.32
N THR A 27 9.74 7.74 -1.04
CA THR A 27 9.98 6.75 0.01
C THR A 27 9.12 7.00 1.23
N ILE A 28 8.99 5.97 2.06
CA ILE A 28 8.27 6.02 3.33
C ILE A 28 9.33 6.27 4.39
N ALA A 29 9.34 7.49 4.94
CA ALA A 29 10.24 7.91 6.00
C ALA A 29 9.88 7.23 7.33
N GLU A 30 8.59 7.19 7.64
CA GLU A 30 8.05 6.56 8.84
C GLU A 30 6.62 6.06 8.60
N HIS A 31 6.12 5.24 9.52
CA HIS A 31 4.77 4.74 9.54
C HIS A 31 4.24 4.53 10.96
N ASP A 32 2.92 4.65 11.13
CA ASP A 32 2.22 4.27 12.34
C ASP A 32 0.94 3.52 11.98
N LEU A 33 0.60 2.48 12.74
CA LEU A 33 -0.60 1.69 12.53
C LEU A 33 -1.39 1.62 13.83
N ASN A 34 -2.56 2.24 13.84
CA ASN A 34 -3.56 2.03 14.87
C ASN A 34 -4.73 1.18 14.34
N ASP A 35 -5.86 1.15 15.05
CA ASP A 35 -7.01 0.32 14.67
C ASP A 35 -7.80 0.89 13.48
N GLU A 36 -7.76 2.20 13.27
CA GLU A 36 -8.54 2.88 12.24
C GLU A 36 -7.71 3.26 11.02
N LEU A 37 -6.48 3.71 11.24
CA LEU A 37 -5.60 4.28 10.22
C LEU A 37 -4.21 3.63 10.22
N LEU A 38 -3.69 3.45 9.02
CA LEU A 38 -2.26 3.40 8.73
C LEU A 38 -1.86 4.82 8.29
N THR A 39 -0.96 5.44 9.03
CA THR A 39 -0.33 6.71 8.66
C THR A 39 1.04 6.43 8.07
N LEU A 40 1.31 7.00 6.90
CA LEU A 40 2.61 6.96 6.23
C LEU A 40 3.14 8.38 6.09
N TRP A 41 4.43 8.58 6.35
CA TRP A 41 5.11 9.83 6.07
C TRP A 41 6.00 9.65 4.85
N LEU A 42 5.70 10.39 3.78
CA LEU A 42 6.37 10.27 2.50
C LEU A 42 7.37 11.40 2.29
N GLU A 43 8.51 11.08 1.69
CA GLU A 43 9.54 12.05 1.31
C GLU A 43 10.26 11.65 0.02
N ASP A 44 11.09 12.56 -0.48
CA ASP A 44 11.98 12.31 -1.62
C ASP A 44 13.36 11.86 -1.10
N LYS A 45 13.87 10.73 -1.61
CA LYS A 45 15.22 10.22 -1.31
C LYS A 45 16.36 11.19 -1.63
N GLN A 46 16.12 12.21 -2.45
CA GLN A 46 17.11 13.24 -2.79
C GLN A 46 16.91 14.54 -2.00
N ASP A 47 15.83 14.65 -1.23
CA ASP A 47 15.48 15.82 -0.39
C ASP A 47 14.88 15.33 0.94
N PHE A 48 15.71 14.59 1.69
CA PHE A 48 15.36 14.07 3.01
C PHE A 48 14.98 15.19 3.96
N LYS A 49 13.88 14.99 4.69
CA LYS A 49 13.39 15.98 5.64
C LYS A 49 14.13 15.90 6.96
N ASN A 50 14.29 17.04 7.63
CA ASN A 50 14.97 17.08 8.93
C ASN A 50 14.05 16.63 10.08
N SER A 51 12.74 16.62 9.84
CA SER A 51 11.72 16.20 10.80
C SER A 51 10.54 15.53 10.11
N ILE A 52 9.85 14.63 10.81
CA ILE A 52 8.68 13.91 10.30
C ILE A 52 7.54 14.88 9.93
N ASP A 53 7.43 16.01 10.62
CA ASP A 53 6.40 17.03 10.38
C ASP A 53 6.54 17.74 9.02
N GLU A 54 7.71 17.64 8.39
CA GLU A 54 7.97 18.15 7.04
C GLU A 54 7.65 17.13 5.94
N CYS A 55 7.43 15.86 6.30
CA CYS A 55 7.06 14.82 5.35
C CYS A 55 5.59 14.93 4.95
N LEU A 56 5.26 14.46 3.75
CA LEU A 56 3.87 14.37 3.33
C LEU A 56 3.18 13.23 4.11
N GLN A 57 2.30 13.60 5.04
CA GLN A 57 1.50 12.63 5.78
C GLN A 57 0.35 12.09 4.93
N LEU A 58 0.20 10.78 4.96
CA LEU A 58 -0.83 10.04 4.27
C LEU A 58 -1.56 9.11 5.25
N ASP A 59 -2.85 9.39 5.48
CA ASP A 59 -3.70 8.55 6.32
C ASP A 59 -4.59 7.63 5.46
N ILE A 60 -4.44 6.32 5.67
CA ILE A 60 -5.20 5.29 4.97
C ILE A 60 -6.01 4.49 5.98
N ARG A 61 -7.30 4.25 5.68
CA ARG A 61 -8.12 3.36 6.51
C ARG A 61 -7.53 1.96 6.54
N THR A 62 -7.44 1.35 7.72
CA THR A 62 -6.93 -0.03 7.90
C THR A 62 -7.66 -1.04 7.04
N ARG A 63 -8.97 -0.85 6.82
CA ARG A 63 -9.75 -1.67 5.87
C ARG A 63 -9.23 -1.62 4.43
N ASP A 64 -8.84 -0.45 3.97
CA ASP A 64 -8.30 -0.28 2.61
C ASP A 64 -6.90 -0.90 2.51
N PHE A 65 -6.07 -0.77 3.57
CA PHE A 65 -4.77 -1.43 3.67
C PHE A 65 -4.89 -2.96 3.69
N ALA A 66 -5.81 -3.51 4.50
CA ALA A 66 -6.12 -4.93 4.56
C ALA A 66 -6.51 -5.50 3.19
N ARG A 67 -7.24 -4.72 2.38
CA ARG A 67 -7.61 -5.10 1.02
C ARG A 67 -6.39 -5.17 0.10
N ILE A 68 -5.41 -4.28 0.25
CA ILE A 68 -4.16 -4.35 -0.52
C ILE A 68 -3.36 -5.59 -0.15
N ILE A 69 -3.13 -5.83 1.15
CA ILE A 69 -2.43 -7.04 1.63
C ILE A 69 -3.03 -8.31 1.03
N LYS A 70 -4.37 -8.40 1.02
CA LYS A 70 -5.09 -9.53 0.44
C LYS A 70 -4.96 -9.61 -1.08
N ALA A 71 -5.06 -8.47 -1.79
CA ALA A 71 -4.96 -8.42 -3.25
C ALA A 71 -3.57 -8.84 -3.74
N GLU A 72 -2.54 -8.47 -2.99
CA GLU A 72 -1.14 -8.83 -3.23
C GLU A 72 -0.77 -10.23 -2.70
N ASN A 73 -1.74 -10.93 -2.10
CA ASN A 73 -1.58 -12.27 -1.51
C ASN A 73 -0.50 -12.36 -0.42
N LEU A 74 -0.14 -11.25 0.23
CA LEU A 74 0.98 -11.21 1.18
C LEU A 74 0.70 -12.03 2.45
N ASN A 75 -0.56 -12.10 2.87
CA ASN A 75 -0.99 -12.89 4.04
C ASN A 75 -1.26 -14.37 3.70
N SER A 76 -0.74 -14.88 2.59
CA SER A 76 -1.04 -16.24 2.13
C SER A 76 0.11 -16.86 1.33
N TYR A 77 0.17 -18.20 1.30
CA TYR A 77 1.14 -18.94 0.48
C TYR A 77 0.45 -19.92 -0.46
N GLU A 78 1.16 -20.33 -1.51
CA GLU A 78 0.68 -21.41 -2.38
C GLU A 78 0.87 -22.75 -1.69
N GLY A 79 -0.24 -23.47 -1.52
CA GLY A 79 -0.25 -24.80 -0.95
C GLY A 79 -1.13 -25.76 -1.74
N THR A 80 -1.30 -26.95 -1.18
CA THR A 80 -2.15 -27.99 -1.75
C THR A 80 -3.24 -28.36 -0.74
N LYS A 81 -4.49 -28.34 -1.16
CA LYS A 81 -5.63 -28.82 -0.38
C LYS A 81 -6.13 -30.14 -0.96
N VAL A 82 -6.66 -31.00 -0.10
CA VAL A 82 -7.32 -32.23 -0.52
C VAL A 82 -8.83 -32.03 -0.48
N HIS A 83 -9.52 -32.44 -1.55
CA HIS A 83 -10.97 -32.38 -1.58
C HIS A 83 -11.56 -33.26 -0.46
N PRO A 84 -12.44 -32.74 0.42
CA PRO A 84 -12.85 -33.43 1.65
C PRO A 84 -13.43 -34.83 1.44
N THR A 85 -14.05 -35.07 0.28
CA THR A 85 -14.76 -36.32 -0.03
C THR A 85 -14.27 -37.04 -1.28
N LYS A 86 -13.46 -36.40 -2.13
CA LYS A 86 -13.10 -36.93 -3.46
C LYS A 86 -11.62 -37.31 -3.57
N ASN A 87 -10.85 -37.17 -2.49
CA ASN A 87 -9.44 -37.57 -2.38
C ASN A 87 -8.54 -37.11 -3.55
N PHE A 88 -8.87 -35.99 -4.19
CA PHE A 88 -7.96 -35.36 -5.15
C PHE A 88 -7.36 -34.09 -4.54
N ALA A 89 -6.07 -33.90 -4.80
CA ALA A 89 -5.30 -32.74 -4.37
C ALA A 89 -5.41 -31.62 -5.41
N TYR A 90 -5.57 -30.38 -4.96
CA TYR A 90 -5.61 -29.19 -5.81
C TYR A 90 -4.78 -28.06 -5.20
N LYS A 91 -4.14 -27.27 -6.07
CA LYS A 91 -3.42 -26.07 -5.64
C LYS A 91 -4.41 -25.03 -5.14
N ALA A 92 -4.11 -24.44 -3.99
CA ALA A 92 -4.92 -23.38 -3.40
C ALA A 92 -4.02 -22.41 -2.64
N ARG A 93 -4.47 -21.16 -2.52
CA ARG A 93 -3.86 -20.22 -1.56
C ARG A 93 -4.35 -20.55 -0.15
N ILE A 94 -3.40 -20.69 0.76
CA ILE A 94 -3.65 -20.94 2.18
C ILE A 94 -3.34 -19.65 2.91
N GLU A 95 -4.37 -19.09 3.54
CA GLU A 95 -4.25 -17.89 4.38
C GLU A 95 -3.47 -18.23 5.65
N ILE A 96 -2.51 -17.38 6.00
CA ILE A 96 -1.69 -17.50 7.23
C ILE A 96 -2.52 -16.95 8.40
N ASP A 97 -2.97 -15.70 8.26
CA ASP A 97 -3.92 -15.03 9.15
C ASP A 97 -4.68 -13.95 8.35
N THR A 98 -5.69 -13.36 8.95
CA THR A 98 -6.36 -12.16 8.48
C THR A 98 -5.33 -11.06 8.17
N PRO A 99 -5.54 -10.22 7.14
CA PRO A 99 -4.52 -9.32 6.63
C PRO A 99 -3.84 -8.40 7.67
N LEU A 100 -4.63 -7.81 8.58
CA LEU A 100 -4.09 -6.90 9.61
C LEU A 100 -3.40 -7.66 10.73
N GLN A 101 -3.91 -8.83 11.10
CA GLN A 101 -3.29 -9.66 12.14
C GLN A 101 -1.95 -10.20 11.66
N TRP A 102 -1.90 -10.67 10.41
CA TRP A 102 -0.67 -11.05 9.72
C TRP A 102 0.35 -9.92 9.77
N TYR A 103 -0.04 -8.71 9.35
CA TYR A 103 0.87 -7.56 9.35
C TYR A 103 1.41 -7.23 10.74
N ARG A 104 0.57 -7.29 11.78
CA ARG A 104 0.93 -6.92 13.15
C ARG A 104 1.81 -7.97 13.85
N SER A 105 1.57 -9.25 13.60
CA SER A 105 2.06 -10.33 14.47
C SER A 105 2.91 -11.38 13.76
N ASP A 106 2.68 -11.61 12.46
CA ASP A 106 3.31 -12.70 11.72
C ASP A 106 4.34 -12.21 10.71
N ALA A 107 4.10 -11.05 10.10
CA ALA A 107 4.94 -10.47 9.08
C ALA A 107 6.29 -10.02 9.67
N SER A 108 7.37 -10.44 9.03
CA SER A 108 8.70 -9.90 9.29
C SER A 108 8.77 -8.40 8.96
N PRO A 109 9.74 -7.64 9.51
CA PRO A 109 9.87 -6.22 9.20
C PRO A 109 9.97 -5.92 7.70
N VAL A 110 10.59 -6.83 6.93
CA VAL A 110 10.72 -6.72 5.48
C VAL A 110 9.37 -6.93 4.78
N GLU A 111 8.57 -7.92 5.20
CA GLU A 111 7.24 -8.15 4.64
C GLU A 111 6.27 -7.02 4.99
N GLN A 112 6.38 -6.44 6.19
CA GLN A 112 5.64 -5.24 6.56
C GLN A 112 6.01 -4.07 5.64
N GLN A 113 7.30 -3.88 5.34
CA GLN A 113 7.75 -2.87 4.38
C GLN A 113 7.14 -3.11 2.99
N TRP A 114 7.18 -4.34 2.48
CA TRP A 114 6.57 -4.67 1.19
C TRP A 114 5.08 -4.37 1.15
N ALA A 115 4.35 -4.62 2.23
CA ALA A 115 2.93 -4.29 2.31
C ALA A 115 2.68 -2.77 2.19
N ARG A 116 3.48 -1.95 2.89
CA ARG A 116 3.39 -0.48 2.81
C ARG A 116 3.79 0.04 1.43
N GLU A 117 4.83 -0.52 0.82
CA GLU A 117 5.27 -0.17 -0.53
C GLU A 117 4.23 -0.56 -1.60
N ALA A 118 3.59 -1.72 -1.46
CA ALA A 118 2.52 -2.14 -2.35
C ALA A 118 1.31 -1.19 -2.27
N LEU A 119 0.97 -0.73 -1.07
CA LEU A 119 -0.06 0.28 -0.87
C LEU A 119 0.30 1.60 -1.55
N LEU A 120 1.52 2.11 -1.31
CA LEU A 120 2.00 3.35 -1.93
C LEU A 120 1.96 3.25 -3.46
N LYS A 121 2.46 2.13 -4.01
CA LYS A 121 2.42 1.86 -5.44
C LYS A 121 0.99 1.89 -5.99
N ALA A 122 0.06 1.19 -5.33
CA ALA A 122 -1.34 1.16 -5.75
C ALA A 122 -1.97 2.56 -5.73
N MET A 123 -1.60 3.41 -4.77
CA MET A 123 -2.08 4.79 -4.68
C MET A 123 -1.52 5.68 -5.78
N LEU A 124 -0.22 5.61 -6.04
CA LEU A 124 0.42 6.35 -7.13
C LEU A 124 -0.14 5.93 -8.49
N THR A 125 -0.32 4.63 -8.73
CA THR A 125 -0.96 4.11 -9.95
C THR A 125 -2.37 4.67 -10.12
N GLN A 126 -3.20 4.60 -9.06
CA GLN A 126 -4.56 5.14 -9.11
C GLN A 126 -4.56 6.65 -9.42
N LEU A 127 -3.63 7.41 -8.86
CA LEU A 127 -3.54 8.85 -9.08
C LEU A 127 -3.22 9.17 -10.54
N VAL A 128 -2.26 8.47 -11.14
CA VAL A 128 -1.89 8.64 -12.55
C VAL A 128 -3.05 8.25 -13.48
N GLU A 129 -3.68 7.10 -13.24
CA GLU A 129 -4.79 6.62 -14.06
C GLU A 129 -6.00 7.57 -14.01
N THR A 130 -6.29 8.13 -12.83
CA THR A 130 -7.42 9.07 -12.68
C THR A 130 -7.09 10.46 -13.22
N GLY A 131 -5.86 10.95 -13.04
CA GLY A 131 -5.43 12.23 -13.63
C GLY A 131 -5.40 12.19 -15.16
N ALA A 132 -4.85 11.12 -15.75
CA ALA A 132 -4.85 10.95 -17.20
C ALA A 132 -6.28 10.90 -17.78
N ALA A 133 -7.23 10.28 -17.07
CA ALA A 133 -8.63 10.23 -17.50
C ALA A 133 -9.34 11.60 -17.44
N GLU A 134 -8.93 12.52 -16.56
CA GLU A 134 -9.46 13.88 -16.52
C GLU A 134 -8.97 14.73 -17.71
N ASP A 135 -7.72 14.53 -18.16
CA ASP A 135 -7.13 15.24 -19.30
C ASP A 135 -7.75 14.86 -20.67
N TYR A 136 -8.34 13.68 -20.81
CA TYR A 136 -9.01 13.23 -22.04
C TYR A 136 -10.47 13.67 -22.19
N ASN A 137 -11.03 14.36 -21.19
CA ASN A 137 -12.43 14.83 -21.22
C ASN A 137 -12.60 16.28 -21.73
N TYR A 138 -11.59 16.82 -22.44
CA TYR A 138 -11.59 18.16 -23.01
C TYR A 138 -11.80 18.17 -24.53
#